data_AF-A0A368EX82-F1
#
_entry.id   AF-A0A368EX82-F1
#
_cell.length_a   1.000
_cell.length_b   1.000
_cell.length_c   1.000
_cell.angle_alpha   90.00
_cell.angle_beta   90.00
_cell.angle_gamma   90.00
#
_symmetry.space_group_name_H-M   'P 1'
#
loop_
_entity.id
_entity.type
_entity.pdbx_description
1 polymer ?
#
loop_
_entity_poly.entity_id
_entity_poly.type
_entity_poly.pdbx_seq_one_letter_code
_entity_poly.pdbx_strand_id
1 'polypeptide(L)'
;MCSRGGAVCNRHRRWHTDGADFDLAPFPEYARAERCLSGTLWKRGIGLATGELQLAATLIRYWAVDDQISPRVAERVAALGVDELSSETVFLVAYPEVVNLTTVLTDLSFASYLLSPRFSLAEQVWALEAAVITIMRGSTTPRLHHVAEKIVSRGKAAVETAFGMRQNAHNKRPATLEKALIAASQRHRSCLLRHLSSVRIQVPPFEPGVAAPRNDVLVRRRPLPDLALQE
;
A
#
# COMPACT_ATOMS: atom_id res chain seq x y z
N MET A 1 14.59 15.09 -10.34
CA MET A 1 15.48 13.97 -10.00
C MET A 1 14.86 13.16 -8.87
N CYS A 2 14.17 12.07 -9.20
CA CYS A 2 13.98 10.93 -8.30
C CYS A 2 14.51 9.76 -9.10
N SER A 3 15.74 9.37 -8.77
CA SER A 3 16.52 8.33 -9.42
C SER A 3 15.73 7.01 -9.42
N ARG A 4 15.94 6.19 -10.44
CA ARG A 4 15.38 4.84 -10.63
C ARG A 4 15.83 3.82 -9.55
N GLY A 5 16.07 4.25 -8.31
CA GLY A 5 16.59 3.42 -7.22
C GLY A 5 15.46 2.93 -6.32
N GLY A 6 15.44 1.63 -6.01
CA GLY A 6 14.71 1.12 -4.85
C GLY A 6 15.50 1.36 -3.57
N ALA A 7 15.30 0.52 -2.55
CA ALA A 7 15.90 0.73 -1.23
C ALA A 7 17.28 0.07 -1.08
N VAL A 8 17.61 -0.85 -1.99
CA VAL A 8 18.82 -1.67 -1.93
C VAL A 8 19.64 -1.51 -3.21
N CYS A 9 20.96 -1.36 -3.07
CA CYS A 9 21.85 -1.48 -4.20
C CYS A 9 22.17 -2.97 -4.46
N ASN A 10 21.57 -3.59 -5.48
CA ASN A 10 21.82 -5.01 -5.80
C ASN A 10 23.31 -5.34 -6.09
N ARG A 11 24.07 -4.36 -6.61
CA ARG A 11 25.50 -4.54 -6.91
C ARG A 11 26.34 -4.63 -5.64
N HIS A 12 26.12 -3.70 -4.70
CA HIS A 12 26.92 -3.60 -3.48
C HIS A 12 26.30 -4.36 -2.31
N ARG A 13 25.05 -4.82 -2.45
CA ARG A 13 24.22 -5.43 -1.40
C ARG A 13 24.14 -4.53 -0.15
N ARG A 14 23.90 -3.24 -0.37
CA ARG A 14 23.81 -2.25 0.70
C ARG A 14 22.46 -1.56 0.71
N TRP A 15 21.97 -1.26 1.91
CA TRP A 15 20.84 -0.36 2.11
C TRP A 15 21.28 1.08 1.80
N HIS A 16 20.40 1.92 1.26
CA HIS A 16 20.74 3.32 0.92
C HIS A 16 19.58 4.31 1.04
N THR A 17 18.52 3.98 1.78
CA THR A 17 17.45 4.95 2.06
C THR A 17 17.78 5.76 3.31
N ASP A 18 17.35 7.02 3.32
CA ASP A 18 17.39 7.91 4.49
C ASP A 18 18.77 8.09 5.12
N GLY A 19 19.82 8.02 4.30
CA GLY A 19 21.21 8.19 4.73
C GLY A 19 21.80 7.00 5.50
N ALA A 20 21.01 5.94 5.70
CA ALA A 20 21.48 4.71 6.31
C ALA A 20 22.24 3.83 5.31
N ASP A 21 23.32 3.22 5.77
CA ASP A 21 24.18 2.37 4.96
C ASP A 21 24.53 1.07 5.70
N PHE A 22 23.74 0.03 5.44
CA PHE A 22 23.87 -1.28 6.09
C PHE A 22 24.37 -2.33 5.09
N ASP A 23 25.25 -3.22 5.55
CA ASP A 23 25.63 -4.39 4.77
C ASP A 23 24.51 -5.44 4.81
N LEU A 24 23.97 -5.78 3.64
CA LEU A 24 22.91 -6.75 3.44
C LEU A 24 23.43 -8.02 2.75
N ALA A 25 24.75 -8.20 2.62
CA ALA A 25 25.34 -9.43 2.08
C ALA A 25 24.86 -10.71 2.77
N PRO A 26 24.63 -10.75 4.11
CA PRO A 26 24.06 -11.91 4.79
C PRO A 26 22.60 -12.21 4.44
N PHE A 27 21.86 -11.26 3.85
CA PHE A 27 20.41 -11.33 3.63
C PHE A 27 20.07 -11.30 2.13
N PRO A 28 20.26 -12.41 1.39
CA PRO A 28 20.03 -12.46 -0.06
C PRO A 28 18.59 -12.13 -0.48
N GLU A 29 17.63 -12.26 0.44
CA GLU A 29 16.23 -11.91 0.22
C GLU A 29 16.01 -10.43 -0.06
N TYR A 30 16.86 -9.52 0.43
CA TYR A 30 16.78 -8.09 0.12
C TYR A 30 17.05 -7.83 -1.36
N ALA A 31 18.05 -8.51 -1.94
CA ALA A 31 18.35 -8.39 -3.35
C ALA A 31 17.24 -8.99 -4.23
N ARG A 32 16.54 -10.03 -3.74
CA ARG A 32 15.34 -10.57 -4.41
C ARG A 32 14.18 -9.59 -4.35
N ALA A 33 13.94 -8.98 -3.19
CA ALA A 33 12.91 -7.98 -2.98
C ALA A 33 13.14 -6.75 -3.89
N GLU A 34 14.37 -6.24 -3.93
CA GLU A 34 14.74 -5.12 -4.79
C GLU A 34 14.54 -5.43 -6.29
N ARG A 35 14.85 -6.66 -6.74
CA ARG A 35 14.53 -7.09 -8.11
C ARG A 35 13.03 -7.13 -8.37
N CYS A 36 12.22 -7.54 -7.40
CA CYS A 36 10.77 -7.49 -7.52
C CYS A 36 10.25 -6.04 -7.60
N LEU A 37 10.79 -5.16 -6.76
CA LEU A 37 10.44 -3.74 -6.74
C LEU A 37 10.80 -3.07 -8.07
N SER A 38 12.07 -3.12 -8.46
CA SER A 38 12.59 -2.50 -9.70
C SER A 38 12.07 -3.16 -10.99
N GLY A 39 11.59 -4.41 -10.92
CA GLY A 39 11.06 -5.16 -12.04
C GLY A 39 9.54 -5.10 -12.15
N THR A 40 8.84 -5.87 -11.30
CA THR A 40 7.39 -6.09 -11.39
C THR A 40 6.60 -4.89 -10.87
N LEU A 41 6.92 -4.41 -9.68
CA LEU A 41 6.17 -3.32 -9.04
C LEU A 41 6.41 -1.98 -9.75
N TRP A 42 7.62 -1.73 -10.23
CA TRP A 42 7.95 -0.55 -11.01
C TRP A 42 7.10 -0.44 -12.29
N LYS A 43 6.90 -1.55 -13.02
CA LYS A 43 6.02 -1.59 -14.20
C LYS A 43 4.57 -1.27 -13.86
N ARG A 44 4.15 -1.45 -12.61
CA ARG A 44 2.82 -1.06 -12.09
C ARG A 44 2.81 0.38 -11.55
N GLY A 45 3.89 1.15 -11.71
CA GLY A 45 3.99 2.53 -11.22
C GLY A 45 4.17 2.64 -9.70
N ILE A 46 4.67 1.60 -9.05
CA ILE A 46 4.93 1.55 -7.61
C ILE A 46 6.42 1.82 -7.35
N GLY A 47 6.71 2.67 -6.38
CA GLY A 47 8.07 3.00 -5.96
C GLY A 47 8.11 3.49 -4.51
N LEU A 48 9.29 3.90 -4.04
CA LEU A 48 9.49 4.29 -2.64
C LEU A 48 8.61 5.46 -2.20
N ALA A 49 8.21 6.35 -3.11
CA ALA A 49 7.43 7.55 -2.78
C ALA A 49 5.93 7.43 -3.13
N THR A 50 5.45 6.26 -3.54
CA THR A 50 4.08 6.11 -4.07
C THR A 50 3.04 5.73 -3.00
N GLY A 51 3.48 5.18 -1.86
CA GLY A 51 2.64 4.93 -0.70
C GLY A 51 2.30 3.46 -0.43
N GLU A 52 2.37 2.60 -1.44
CA GLU A 52 1.98 1.18 -1.30
C GLU A 52 2.94 0.40 -0.40
N LEU A 53 4.24 0.69 -0.51
CA LEU A 53 5.25 0.12 0.38
C LEU A 53 5.04 0.57 1.83
N GLN A 54 4.69 1.85 2.04
CA GLN A 54 4.39 2.38 3.37
C GLN A 54 3.12 1.76 3.96
N LEU A 55 2.09 1.52 3.14
CA LEU A 55 0.88 0.82 3.56
C LEU A 55 1.21 -0.60 4.04
N ALA A 56 1.98 -1.36 3.26
CA ALA A 56 2.42 -2.70 3.62
C ALA A 56 3.29 -2.71 4.89
N ALA A 57 4.26 -1.78 4.99
CA ALA A 57 5.07 -1.60 6.19
C ALA A 57 4.21 -1.28 7.43
N THR A 58 3.17 -0.48 7.27
CA THR A 58 2.29 -0.15 8.39
C THR A 58 1.48 -1.35 8.85
N LEU A 59 0.91 -2.12 7.93
CA LEU A 59 0.19 -3.36 8.27
C LEU A 59 1.08 -4.33 9.05
N ILE A 60 2.30 -4.54 8.58
CA ILE A 60 3.30 -5.39 9.25
C ILE A 60 3.65 -4.85 10.63
N ARG A 61 3.84 -3.53 10.77
CA ARG A 61 4.14 -2.89 12.06
C ARG A 61 3.04 -3.12 13.08
N TYR A 62 1.78 -2.85 12.73
CA TYR A 62 0.65 -3.03 13.65
C TYR A 62 0.43 -4.50 14.01
N TRP A 63 0.69 -5.42 13.09
CA TRP A 63 0.71 -6.85 13.39
C TRP A 63 1.82 -7.19 14.42
N ALA A 64 3.04 -6.71 14.19
CA ALA A 64 4.21 -7.02 15.01
C ALA A 64 4.20 -6.44 16.44
N VAL A 65 3.27 -5.52 16.76
CA VAL A 65 3.12 -5.00 18.13
C VAL A 65 2.50 -6.04 19.06
N ASP A 66 1.57 -6.84 18.55
CA ASP A 66 0.76 -7.75 19.36
C ASP A 66 1.16 -9.24 19.18
N ASP A 67 1.86 -9.58 18.10
CA ASP A 67 2.34 -10.94 17.82
C ASP A 67 3.87 -11.05 17.98
N GLN A 68 4.36 -12.27 18.14
CA GLN A 68 5.79 -12.50 18.20
C GLN A 68 6.40 -12.35 16.80
N ILE A 69 7.36 -11.42 16.68
CA ILE A 69 8.11 -11.19 15.45
C ILE A 69 8.66 -12.52 14.94
N SER A 70 8.40 -12.84 13.66
CA SER A 70 8.92 -14.06 13.03
C SER A 70 10.41 -14.21 13.30
N PRO A 71 10.93 -15.42 13.60
CA PRO A 71 12.35 -15.65 13.88
C PRO A 71 13.28 -15.03 12.83
N ARG A 72 12.88 -15.03 11.55
CA ARG A 72 13.62 -14.42 10.44
C ARG A 72 13.75 -12.90 10.55
N VAL A 73 12.69 -12.23 10.99
CA VAL A 73 12.72 -10.78 11.18
C VAL A 73 13.49 -10.45 12.45
N ALA A 74 13.36 -11.26 13.51
CA ALA A 74 14.15 -11.11 14.73
C ALA A 74 15.66 -11.26 14.48
N GLU A 75 16.08 -12.22 13.64
CA GLU A 75 17.49 -12.37 13.22
C GLU A 75 18.02 -11.09 12.54
N ARG A 76 17.23 -10.47 11.66
CA ARG A 76 17.60 -9.23 10.99
C ARG A 76 17.62 -8.04 11.94
N VAL A 77 16.66 -7.94 12.86
CA VAL A 77 16.63 -6.90 13.91
C VAL A 77 17.94 -6.93 14.71
N ALA A 78 18.34 -8.12 15.17
CA ALA A 78 19.59 -8.29 15.91
C ALA A 78 20.83 -7.98 15.06
N ALA A 79 20.89 -8.50 13.83
CA ALA A 79 22.06 -8.32 12.95
C ALA A 79 22.23 -6.89 12.41
N LEU A 80 21.13 -6.16 12.25
CA LEU A 80 21.13 -4.76 11.80
C LEU A 80 21.21 -3.75 12.94
N GLY A 81 21.26 -4.22 14.20
CA GLY A 81 21.38 -3.37 15.39
C GLY A 81 20.17 -2.46 15.58
N VAL A 82 18.96 -2.98 15.34
CA VAL A 82 17.71 -2.23 15.50
C VAL A 82 17.15 -2.47 16.89
N ASP A 83 17.04 -1.41 17.68
CA ASP A 83 16.54 -1.50 19.07
C ASP A 83 15.01 -1.57 19.15
N GLU A 84 14.29 -0.88 18.26
CA GLU A 84 12.83 -0.79 18.25
C GLU A 84 12.25 -0.86 16.83
N LEU A 85 11.09 -1.51 16.67
CA LEU A 85 10.31 -1.53 15.43
C LEU A 85 9.45 -0.26 15.28
N SER A 86 10.09 0.84 14.89
CA SER A 86 9.45 2.07 14.46
C SER A 86 8.93 1.97 13.01
N SER A 87 8.24 3.02 12.54
CA SER A 87 7.79 3.12 11.14
C SER A 87 8.93 3.11 10.12
N GLU A 88 10.12 3.57 10.52
CA GLU A 88 11.30 3.60 9.64
C GLU A 88 12.05 2.27 9.69
N THR A 89 12.24 1.72 10.90
CA THR A 89 13.02 0.49 11.08
C THR A 89 12.25 -0.75 10.61
N VAL A 90 10.91 -0.78 10.70
CA VAL A 90 10.11 -1.87 10.14
C VAL A 90 10.31 -1.99 8.62
N PHE A 91 10.45 -0.86 7.92
CA PHE A 91 10.68 -0.87 6.47
C PHE A 91 12.03 -1.46 6.12
N LEU A 92 13.06 -1.21 6.94
CA LEU A 92 14.37 -1.84 6.82
C LEU A 92 14.27 -3.35 7.11
N VAL A 93 13.94 -3.75 8.33
CA VAL A 93 14.10 -5.15 8.79
C VAL A 93 13.13 -6.13 8.12
N ALA A 94 11.95 -5.65 7.71
CA ALA A 94 10.93 -6.43 7.03
C ALA A 94 10.81 -6.07 5.54
N TYR A 95 11.83 -5.42 4.94
CA TYR A 95 11.80 -5.00 3.53
C TYR A 95 11.34 -6.11 2.56
N PRO A 96 11.84 -7.37 2.66
CA PRO A 96 11.38 -8.46 1.81
C PRO A 96 9.88 -8.76 1.95
N GLU A 97 9.38 -8.77 3.18
CA GLU A 97 7.98 -9.01 3.52
C GLU A 97 7.09 -7.84 3.05
N VAL A 98 7.56 -6.60 3.21
CA VAL A 98 6.89 -5.38 2.72
C VAL A 98 6.72 -5.42 1.21
N VAL A 99 7.78 -5.75 0.46
CA VAL A 99 7.71 -5.86 -1.01
C VAL A 99 6.79 -7.00 -1.43
N ASN A 100 6.82 -8.14 -0.74
CA ASN A 100 5.95 -9.27 -1.03
C ASN A 100 4.48 -8.90 -0.77
N LEU A 101 4.17 -8.28 0.36
CA LEU A 101 2.82 -7.84 0.70
C LEU A 101 2.33 -6.80 -0.30
N THR A 102 3.17 -5.84 -0.67
CA THR A 102 2.84 -4.87 -1.71
C THR A 102 2.49 -5.54 -3.04
N THR A 103 3.16 -6.64 -3.39
CA THR A 103 2.84 -7.41 -4.61
C THR A 103 1.44 -8.02 -4.55
N VAL A 104 1.04 -8.53 -3.39
CA VAL A 104 -0.30 -9.08 -3.14
C VAL A 104 -1.35 -7.97 -3.13
N LEU A 105 -1.16 -6.91 -2.36
CA LEU A 105 -2.11 -5.81 -2.21
C LEU A 105 -2.39 -5.08 -3.53
N THR A 106 -1.40 -5.04 -4.42
CA THR A 106 -1.50 -4.39 -5.74
C THR A 106 -1.77 -5.37 -6.87
N ASP A 107 -2.02 -6.65 -6.56
CA ASP A 107 -2.58 -7.56 -7.56
C ASP A 107 -3.97 -7.09 -7.97
N LEU A 108 -4.25 -7.11 -9.28
CA LEU A 108 -5.49 -6.59 -9.84
C LEU A 108 -6.72 -7.28 -9.25
N SER A 109 -6.66 -8.60 -9.05
CA SER A 109 -7.79 -9.38 -8.55
C SER A 109 -7.98 -9.14 -7.06
N PHE A 110 -6.89 -9.08 -6.30
CA PHE A 110 -6.94 -8.79 -4.88
C PHE A 110 -7.42 -7.37 -4.58
N ALA A 111 -6.85 -6.35 -5.23
CA ALA A 111 -7.28 -4.96 -5.07
C ALA A 111 -8.75 -4.77 -5.45
N SER A 112 -9.19 -5.40 -6.56
CA SER A 112 -10.60 -5.34 -6.98
C SER A 112 -11.52 -6.02 -5.96
N TYR A 113 -11.12 -7.14 -5.36
CA TYR A 113 -11.87 -7.79 -4.30
C TYR A 113 -11.96 -6.91 -3.06
N LEU A 114 -10.82 -6.39 -2.60
CA LEU A 114 -10.68 -5.64 -1.36
C LEU A 114 -11.51 -4.34 -1.34
N LEU A 115 -11.68 -3.71 -2.49
CA LEU A 115 -12.36 -2.41 -2.60
C LEU A 115 -13.71 -2.49 -3.33
N SER A 116 -14.17 -3.70 -3.67
CA SER A 116 -15.47 -3.87 -4.32
C SER A 116 -16.62 -3.59 -3.34
N PRO A 117 -17.68 -2.91 -3.79
CA PRO A 117 -18.88 -2.74 -2.97
C PRO A 117 -19.67 -4.05 -2.80
N ARG A 118 -19.36 -5.10 -3.58
CA ARG A 118 -20.08 -6.38 -3.56
C ARG A 118 -19.84 -7.22 -2.31
N PHE A 119 -18.69 -7.04 -1.67
CA PHE A 119 -18.29 -7.82 -0.49
C PHE A 119 -18.49 -6.98 0.77
N SER A 120 -18.83 -7.67 1.86
CA SER A 120 -18.98 -7.03 3.17
C SER A 120 -17.64 -6.51 3.67
N LEU A 121 -17.69 -5.53 4.58
CA LEU A 121 -16.48 -5.01 5.23
C LEU A 121 -15.73 -6.13 5.95
N ALA A 122 -16.44 -7.01 6.67
CA ALA A 122 -15.84 -8.11 7.41
C ALA A 122 -15.05 -9.08 6.51
N GLU A 123 -15.60 -9.48 5.36
CA GLU A 123 -14.91 -10.37 4.41
C GLU A 123 -13.64 -9.73 3.82
N GLN A 124 -13.67 -8.41 3.61
CA GLN A 124 -12.55 -7.66 3.04
C GLN A 124 -11.45 -7.42 4.08
N VAL A 125 -11.83 -7.11 5.32
CA VAL A 125 -10.91 -7.01 6.46
C VAL A 125 -10.21 -8.35 6.66
N TRP A 126 -10.98 -9.44 6.71
CA TRP A 126 -10.43 -10.78 6.84
C TRP A 126 -9.45 -11.13 5.72
N ALA A 127 -9.75 -10.77 4.47
CA ALA A 127 -8.82 -11.01 3.36
C ALA A 127 -7.52 -10.19 3.47
N LEU A 128 -7.60 -8.95 3.96
CA LEU A 128 -6.43 -8.11 4.21
C LEU A 128 -5.56 -8.69 5.33
N GLU A 129 -6.17 -9.11 6.43
CA GLU A 129 -5.49 -9.80 7.53
C GLU A 129 -4.84 -11.10 7.04
N ALA A 130 -5.57 -11.92 6.29
CA ALA A 130 -5.10 -13.17 5.73
C ALA A 130 -3.83 -12.96 4.88
N ALA A 131 -3.77 -11.90 4.09
CA ALA A 131 -2.58 -11.54 3.31
C ALA A 131 -1.37 -11.23 4.22
N VAL A 132 -1.58 -10.48 5.30
CA VAL A 132 -0.52 -10.13 6.26
C VAL A 132 -0.03 -11.37 7.01
N ILE A 133 -0.93 -12.13 7.63
CA ILE A 133 -0.56 -13.30 8.44
C ILE A 133 0.05 -14.42 7.61
N THR A 134 -0.32 -14.54 6.33
CA THR A 134 0.31 -15.51 5.40
C THR A 134 1.77 -15.15 5.15
N ILE A 135 2.06 -13.87 4.93
CA ILE A 135 3.41 -13.39 4.66
C ILE A 135 4.26 -13.44 5.92
N MET A 136 3.70 -13.00 7.05
CA MET A 136 4.39 -12.96 8.34
C MET A 136 4.43 -14.32 9.04
N ARG A 137 3.64 -15.30 8.58
CA ARG A 137 3.48 -16.64 9.16
C ARG A 137 3.04 -16.59 10.63
N GLY A 138 2.00 -15.81 10.90
CA GLY A 138 1.51 -15.55 12.24
C GLY A 138 0.00 -15.70 12.37
N SER A 139 -0.57 -15.00 13.35
CA SER A 139 -2.00 -14.98 13.63
C SER A 139 -2.59 -13.57 13.53
N THR A 140 -3.91 -13.47 13.38
CA THR A 140 -4.59 -12.17 13.39
C THR A 140 -4.49 -11.55 14.78
N THR A 141 -4.13 -10.27 14.85
CA THR A 141 -4.03 -9.53 16.11
C THR A 141 -5.10 -8.43 16.20
N PRO A 142 -5.51 -8.00 17.41
CA PRO A 142 -6.47 -6.91 17.58
C PRO A 142 -6.04 -5.61 16.89
N ARG A 143 -4.75 -5.23 16.97
CA ARG A 143 -4.24 -4.05 16.28
C ARG A 143 -4.23 -4.19 14.76
N LEU A 144 -3.89 -5.38 14.24
CA LEU A 144 -3.99 -5.66 12.81
C LEU A 144 -5.45 -5.53 12.34
N HIS A 145 -6.40 -6.10 13.09
CA HIS A 145 -7.82 -6.00 12.79
C HIS A 145 -8.29 -4.55 12.70
N HIS A 146 -7.99 -3.76 13.73
CA HIS A 146 -8.36 -2.34 13.79
C HIS A 146 -7.79 -1.53 12.63
N VAL A 147 -6.51 -1.72 12.29
CA VAL A 147 -5.90 -0.97 11.19
C VAL A 147 -6.43 -1.45 9.83
N ALA A 148 -6.66 -2.75 9.66
CA ALA A 148 -7.23 -3.34 8.45
C ALA A 148 -8.65 -2.81 8.20
N GLU A 149 -9.49 -2.79 9.23
CA GLU A 149 -10.85 -2.22 9.16
C GLU A 149 -10.84 -0.75 8.71
N LYS A 150 -9.96 0.07 9.30
CA LYS A 150 -9.82 1.48 8.91
C LYS A 150 -9.34 1.65 7.47
N ILE A 151 -8.37 0.86 7.03
CA ILE A 151 -7.85 0.89 5.65
C ILE A 151 -8.94 0.52 4.65
N VAL A 152 -9.65 -0.59 4.87
CA VAL A 152 -10.70 -1.08 3.98
C VAL A 152 -11.89 -0.11 3.96
N SER A 153 -12.35 0.35 5.12
CA SER A 153 -13.47 1.30 5.21
C SER A 153 -13.17 2.58 4.45
N ARG A 154 -11.95 3.13 4.60
CA ARG A 154 -11.50 4.30 3.85
C ARG A 154 -11.41 4.04 2.35
N GLY A 155 -10.90 2.87 1.96
CA GLY A 155 -10.85 2.46 0.57
C GLY A 155 -12.24 2.40 -0.07
N LYS A 156 -13.24 1.85 0.63
CA LYS A 156 -14.65 1.82 0.18
C LYS A 156 -15.21 3.25 0.04
N ALA A 157 -15.02 4.11 1.03
CA ALA A 157 -15.44 5.52 0.95
C ALA A 157 -14.76 6.27 -0.22
N ALA A 158 -13.50 5.94 -0.52
CA ALA A 158 -12.78 6.50 -1.65
C ALA A 158 -13.37 6.02 -3.00
N VAL A 159 -13.75 4.75 -3.10
CA VAL A 159 -14.44 4.20 -4.29
C VAL A 159 -15.79 4.88 -4.50
N GLU A 160 -16.59 5.04 -3.45
CA GLU A 160 -17.86 5.78 -3.50
C GLU A 160 -17.65 7.22 -3.98
N THR A 161 -16.64 7.90 -3.43
CA THR A 161 -16.28 9.26 -3.86
C THR A 161 -15.88 9.29 -5.33
N ALA A 162 -15.10 8.31 -5.81
CA ALA A 162 -14.71 8.23 -7.22
C ALA A 162 -15.93 8.07 -8.13
N PHE A 163 -16.94 7.32 -7.70
CA PHE A 163 -18.18 7.21 -8.47
C PHE A 163 -19.01 8.49 -8.45
N GLY A 164 -19.17 9.12 -7.29
CA GLY A 164 -19.84 10.42 -7.17
C GLY A 164 -19.16 11.53 -7.99
N MET A 165 -17.84 11.47 -8.18
CA MET A 165 -17.08 12.40 -9.03
C MET A 165 -17.42 12.30 -10.53
N ARG A 166 -18.03 11.20 -10.98
CA ARG A 166 -18.43 11.01 -12.38
C ARG A 166 -19.74 11.70 -12.71
N GLN A 167 -20.67 11.77 -11.75
CA GLN A 167 -21.98 12.37 -11.94
C GLN A 167 -22.07 13.61 -11.06
N ASN A 168 -21.83 14.78 -11.62
CA ASN A 168 -22.13 16.05 -10.95
C ASN A 168 -23.07 16.84 -11.85
N ALA A 169 -24.18 17.33 -11.31
CA ALA A 169 -25.20 18.08 -12.02
C ALA A 169 -24.65 19.32 -12.76
N HIS A 170 -23.52 19.86 -12.32
CA HIS A 170 -22.87 21.03 -12.92
C HIS A 170 -21.76 20.70 -13.92
N ASN A 171 -21.40 19.42 -14.10
CA ASN A 171 -20.36 19.03 -15.04
C ASN A 171 -20.94 18.75 -16.43
N LYS A 172 -20.66 19.64 -17.39
CA LYS A 172 -21.00 19.44 -18.83
C LYS A 172 -20.37 18.19 -19.44
N ARG A 173 -19.28 17.67 -18.86
CA ARG A 173 -18.59 16.43 -19.26
C ARG A 173 -18.21 15.62 -18.02
N PRO A 174 -18.78 14.41 -17.82
CA PRO A 174 -18.42 13.57 -16.69
C PRO A 174 -16.96 13.12 -16.79
N ALA A 175 -16.28 13.01 -15.64
CA ALA A 175 -14.91 12.50 -15.58
C ALA A 175 -14.86 11.01 -15.95
N THR A 176 -13.75 10.56 -16.54
CA THR A 176 -13.49 9.13 -16.70
C THR A 176 -13.33 8.47 -15.33
N LEU A 177 -13.68 7.19 -15.22
CA LEU A 177 -13.55 6.45 -13.95
C LEU A 177 -12.09 6.42 -13.47
N GLU A 178 -11.13 6.23 -14.37
CA GLU A 178 -9.69 6.27 -14.06
C GLU A 178 -9.28 7.60 -13.43
N LYS A 179 -9.71 8.73 -14.01
CA LYS A 179 -9.43 10.05 -13.46
C LYS A 179 -10.05 10.22 -12.08
N ALA A 180 -11.28 9.75 -11.90
CA ALA A 180 -11.98 9.84 -10.62
C ALA A 180 -11.33 8.95 -9.54
N LEU A 181 -10.85 7.76 -9.90
CA LEU A 181 -10.11 6.88 -9.00
C LEU A 181 -8.78 7.50 -8.56
N ILE A 182 -8.03 8.12 -9.47
CA ILE A 182 -6.80 8.86 -9.13
C ILE A 182 -7.13 10.03 -8.19
N ALA A 183 -8.16 10.81 -8.50
CA ALA A 183 -8.57 11.95 -7.68
C ALA A 183 -9.02 11.52 -6.27
N ALA A 184 -9.81 10.46 -6.16
CA ALA A 184 -10.27 9.91 -4.90
C ALA A 184 -9.11 9.28 -4.10
N SER A 185 -8.19 8.57 -4.76
CA SER A 185 -6.97 8.03 -4.17
C SER A 185 -6.16 9.14 -3.48
N GLN A 186 -5.95 10.27 -4.15
CA GLN A 186 -5.24 11.42 -3.58
C GLN A 186 -6.01 12.10 -2.44
N ARG A 187 -7.33 12.20 -2.56
CA ARG A 187 -8.19 12.86 -1.55
C ARG A 187 -8.25 12.07 -0.26
N HIS A 188 -8.49 10.76 -0.36
CA HIS A 188 -8.63 9.88 0.79
C HIS A 188 -7.31 9.32 1.27
N ARG A 189 -6.22 9.51 0.52
CA ARG A 189 -4.93 8.83 0.77
C ARG A 189 -5.15 7.33 0.85
N SER A 190 -5.62 6.79 -0.28
CA SER A 190 -5.81 5.35 -0.48
C SER A 190 -5.13 4.97 -1.79
N CYS A 191 -3.89 4.50 -1.69
CA CYS A 191 -3.01 4.20 -2.80
C CYS A 191 -3.51 3.01 -3.63
N LEU A 192 -4.22 2.05 -3.01
CA LEU A 192 -4.74 0.85 -3.66
C LEU A 192 -5.76 1.15 -4.77
N LEU A 193 -6.45 2.30 -4.71
CA LEU A 193 -7.40 2.71 -5.75
C LEU A 193 -6.76 2.85 -7.14
N ARG A 194 -5.45 3.10 -7.21
CA ARG A 194 -4.72 3.23 -8.49
C ARG A 194 -4.55 1.90 -9.22
N HIS A 195 -4.73 0.79 -8.50
CA HIS A 195 -4.57 -0.58 -9.01
C HIS A 195 -5.91 -1.24 -9.34
N LEU A 196 -7.00 -0.49 -9.24
CA LEU A 196 -8.34 -0.97 -9.55
C LEU A 196 -8.59 -1.03 -11.06
N SER A 197 -9.19 -2.14 -11.49
CA SER A 197 -9.69 -2.25 -12.86
C SER A 197 -11.01 -1.49 -13.02
N SER A 198 -11.04 -0.54 -13.94
CA SER A 198 -12.27 0.15 -14.36
C SER A 198 -13.34 -0.81 -14.95
N VAL A 199 -12.95 -2.03 -15.34
CA VAL A 199 -13.84 -3.05 -15.93
C VAL A 199 -14.45 -3.97 -14.86
N ARG A 200 -13.74 -4.24 -13.76
CA ARG A 200 -14.15 -5.26 -12.76
C ARG A 200 -14.96 -4.70 -11.59
N ILE A 201 -15.02 -3.38 -11.43
CA ILE A 201 -15.81 -2.77 -10.36
C ILE A 201 -17.24 -2.57 -10.84
N GLN A 202 -18.17 -3.31 -10.25
CA GLN A 202 -19.58 -3.05 -10.44
C GLN A 202 -19.97 -1.76 -9.72
N VAL A 203 -20.78 -0.97 -10.41
CA VAL A 203 -21.20 0.37 -10.00
C VAL A 203 -22.63 0.26 -9.46
N PRO A 204 -22.85 0.20 -8.13
CA PRO A 204 -24.16 0.51 -7.58
C PRO A 204 -24.62 1.91 -8.03
N PRO A 205 -25.92 2.22 -8.01
CA PRO A 205 -26.35 3.61 -8.14
C PRO A 205 -25.71 4.41 -6.99
N PHE A 206 -24.91 5.42 -7.34
CA PHE A 206 -24.22 6.28 -6.38
C PHE A 206 -24.76 7.70 -6.47
N GLU A 207 -24.79 8.37 -5.33
CA GLU A 207 -25.22 9.77 -5.25
C GLU A 207 -24.19 10.70 -5.93
N PRO A 208 -24.66 11.64 -6.78
CA PRO A 208 -23.83 12.70 -7.33
C PRO A 208 -23.01 13.44 -6.26
N GLY A 209 -21.73 13.64 -6.53
CA GLY A 209 -20.79 14.16 -5.54
C GLY A 209 -19.94 15.35 -6.02
N VAL A 210 -18.82 15.55 -5.34
CA VAL A 210 -17.82 16.57 -5.69
C VAL A 210 -17.22 16.26 -7.06
N ALA A 211 -17.08 17.25 -7.95
CA ALA A 211 -16.46 17.05 -9.25
C ALA A 211 -14.97 16.64 -9.15
N ALA A 212 -14.51 15.77 -10.06
CA ALA A 212 -13.09 15.46 -10.16
C ALA A 212 -12.25 16.72 -10.49
N PRO A 213 -11.09 16.96 -9.84
CA PRO A 213 -10.22 18.09 -10.13
C PRO A 213 -9.73 18.14 -11.59
N ARG A 214 -9.19 19.29 -12.01
CA ARG A 214 -8.49 19.41 -13.30
C ARG A 214 -7.20 18.57 -13.33
N ASN A 215 -6.78 18.17 -14.53
CA ASN A 215 -5.65 17.23 -14.70
C ASN A 215 -4.32 17.83 -14.20
N ASP A 216 -4.11 19.12 -14.39
CA ASP A 216 -2.94 19.85 -13.89
C ASP A 216 -2.83 19.79 -12.36
N VAL A 217 -3.97 19.88 -11.66
CA VAL A 217 -4.02 19.72 -10.19
C VAL A 217 -3.67 18.29 -9.78
N LEU A 218 -4.17 17.29 -10.49
CA LEU A 218 -3.86 15.88 -10.21
C LEU A 218 -2.39 15.54 -10.44
N VAL A 219 -1.78 16.07 -11.50
CA VAL A 219 -0.36 15.86 -11.84
C VAL A 219 0.56 16.55 -10.83
N ARG A 220 0.18 17.73 -10.34
CA ARG A 220 0.95 18.45 -9.31
C ARG A 220 0.93 17.74 -7.95
N ARG A 221 -0.13 17.00 -7.65
CA ARG A 221 -0.26 16.25 -6.40
C ARG A 221 0.53 14.94 -6.50
N ARG A 222 1.58 14.82 -5.69
CA ARG A 222 2.27 13.54 -5.55
C ARG A 222 1.34 12.51 -4.88
N PRO A 223 1.39 11.23 -5.27
CA PRO A 223 0.81 10.17 -4.46
C PRO A 223 1.36 10.29 -3.04
N LEU A 224 0.48 10.25 -2.06
CA LEU A 224 0.86 10.26 -0.65
C LEU A 224 0.58 8.86 -0.08
N PRO A 225 1.39 8.40 0.89
CA PRO A 225 1.10 7.17 1.60
C PRO A 225 -0.27 7.25 2.27
N ASP A 226 -0.90 6.10 2.41
CA ASP A 226 -2.11 5.98 3.21
C ASP A 226 -1.80 6.52 4.60
N LEU A 227 -2.63 7.44 5.10
CA LEU A 227 -2.55 7.87 6.49
C LEU A 227 -2.98 6.71 7.37
N ALA A 228 -2.12 5.73 7.58
CA ALA A 228 -2.29 4.85 8.70
C ALA A 228 -2.05 5.69 9.96
N LEU A 229 -3.15 6.23 10.47
CA LEU A 229 -3.31 6.80 11.80
C LEU A 229 -2.30 7.91 12.12
N GLN A 230 -2.66 9.15 11.77
CA GLN A 230 -2.39 10.22 12.72
C GLN A 230 -3.36 9.99 13.88
N GLU A 231 -2.89 9.28 14.90
CA GLU A 231 -3.35 9.48 16.28
C GLU A 231 -2.34 10.44 16.94
#